data_AF-A0A846ZW88-F1
#
_entry.id   AF-A0A846ZW88-F1
#
_cell.length_a   1.000
_cell.length_b   1.000
_cell.length_c   1.000
_cell.angle_alpha   90.00
_cell.angle_beta   90.00
_cell.angle_gamma   90.00
#
_symmetry.space_group_name_H-M   'P 1'
#
loop_
_entity.id
_entity.type
_entity.pdbx_description
1 polymer ?
#
loop_
_entity_poly.entity_id
_entity_poly.type
_entity_poly.pdbx_seq_one_letter_code
_entity_poly.pdbx_strand_id
1 'polypeptide(L)'
;MTRSVYPETVKSLKENEEELLAFFQIKDPKLWTQIRTTNAIELRFREVKRRTRLMGVFSDKTSMERILYAVFAYENLKENTWTPSLTKLTQNS
;
A
#
# COMPACT_ATOMS: atom_id res chain seq x y z
N MET A 1 -17.15 23.44 12.78
CA MET A 1 -18.06 22.95 11.72
C MET A 1 -17.93 21.44 11.46
N THR A 2 -16.76 20.81 11.62
CA THR A 2 -16.56 19.38 11.30
C THR A 2 -17.24 18.39 12.25
N ARG A 3 -17.26 18.68 13.56
CA ARG A 3 -17.76 17.74 14.59
C ARG A 3 -19.25 17.42 14.51
N SER A 4 -20.07 18.30 13.93
CA SER A 4 -21.51 18.06 13.78
C SER A 4 -21.87 17.32 12.49
N VAL A 5 -20.99 17.32 11.48
CA VAL A 5 -21.27 16.73 10.16
C VAL A 5 -20.77 15.29 10.08
N TYR A 6 -19.62 14.98 10.70
CA TYR A 6 -19.02 13.63 10.68
C TYR A 6 -18.57 13.19 12.08
N PRO A 7 -19.51 12.86 12.99
CA PRO A 7 -19.19 12.52 14.36
C PRO A 7 -18.33 11.25 14.49
N GLU A 8 -18.61 10.21 13.69
CA GLU A 8 -17.88 8.93 13.74
C GLU A 8 -16.44 9.07 13.26
N THR A 9 -16.20 9.84 12.20
CA THR A 9 -14.84 10.10 11.71
C THR A 9 -14.01 10.83 12.77
N VAL A 10 -14.59 11.83 13.44
CA VAL A 10 -13.90 12.56 14.52
C VAL A 10 -13.63 11.64 15.72
N LYS A 11 -14.54 10.72 16.04
CA LYS A 11 -14.34 9.72 17.08
C LYS A 11 -13.17 8.79 16.73
N SER A 12 -13.17 8.20 15.54
CA SER A 12 -12.10 7.31 15.08
C SER A 12 -10.73 8.00 15.03
N LEU A 13 -10.66 9.26 14.56
CA LEU A 13 -9.41 10.02 14.55
C LEU A 13 -8.84 10.24 15.96
N LYS A 14 -9.72 10.47 16.94
CA LYS A 14 -9.30 10.63 18.34
C LYS A 14 -8.84 9.32 18.96
N GLU A 15 -9.53 8.22 18.65
CA GLU A 15 -9.16 6.89 19.14
C GLU A 15 -7.77 6.44 18.63
N ASN A 16 -7.40 6.85 17.41
CA ASN A 16 -6.12 6.49 16.78
C ASN A 16 -5.10 7.64 16.77
N GLU A 17 -5.27 8.66 17.62
CA GLU A 17 -4.44 9.87 17.62
C GLU A 17 -2.95 9.56 17.82
N GLU A 18 -2.61 8.65 18.73
CA GLU A 18 -1.22 8.27 19.03
C GLU A 18 -0.52 7.64 17.82
N GLU A 19 -1.20 6.73 17.11
CA GLU A 19 -0.66 6.09 15.91
C GLU A 19 -0.50 7.08 14.75
N LEU A 20 -1.48 7.97 14.57
CA LEU A 20 -1.46 8.99 13.52
C LEU A 20 -0.35 10.02 13.73
N LEU A 21 0.02 10.31 14.97
CA LEU A 21 1.08 11.26 15.32
C LEU A 21 2.46 10.61 15.48
N ALA A 22 2.56 9.27 15.41
CA ALA A 22 3.81 8.54 15.60
C ALA A 22 4.93 8.98 14.63
N PHE A 23 4.59 9.42 13.41
CA PHE A 23 5.59 9.86 12.43
C PHE A 23 6.36 11.13 12.86
N PHE A 24 5.85 11.91 13.82
CA PHE A 24 6.59 13.07 14.37
C PHE A 24 7.85 12.67 15.15
N GLN A 25 7.98 11.40 15.55
CA GLN A 25 9.20 10.87 16.16
C GLN A 25 10.37 10.82 15.16
N ILE A 26 10.09 10.87 13.85
CA ILE A 26 11.10 10.85 12.80
C ILE A 26 11.76 12.24 12.71
N LYS A 27 13.06 12.29 13.00
CA LYS A 27 13.85 13.53 13.04
C LYS A 27 14.09 14.20 11.68
N ASP A 28 13.88 13.50 10.57
CA ASP A 28 14.06 14.04 9.22
C ASP A 28 12.73 14.57 8.64
N PRO A 29 12.55 15.90 8.52
CA PRO A 29 11.33 16.49 7.98
C PRO A 29 11.08 16.18 6.50
N LYS A 30 12.11 15.80 5.72
CA LYS A 30 11.94 15.45 4.30
C LYS A 30 11.10 14.19 4.14
N LEU A 31 11.22 13.25 5.08
CA LEU A 31 10.42 12.02 5.10
C LEU A 31 8.94 12.29 5.39
N TRP A 32 8.60 13.36 6.12
CA TRP A 32 7.20 13.67 6.44
C TRP A 32 6.37 13.91 5.18
N THR A 33 6.93 14.57 4.17
CA THR A 33 6.26 14.80 2.89
C THR A 33 6.00 13.49 2.13
N GLN A 34 6.95 12.56 2.20
CA GLN A 34 6.82 11.24 1.59
C GLN A 34 5.77 10.39 2.31
N ILE A 35 5.79 10.38 3.65
CA ILE A 35 4.85 9.61 4.48
C ILE A 35 3.41 10.11 4.31
N ARG A 36 3.19 11.44 4.26
CA ARG A 36 1.84 12.01 4.06
C ARG A 36 1.27 11.73 2.67
N THR A 37 2.11 11.44 1.69
CA THR A 37 1.68 11.21 0.31
C THR A 37 1.18 9.77 0.15
N THR A 38 -0.10 9.61 -0.16
CA THR A 38 -0.68 8.28 -0.43
C THR A 38 -0.44 7.80 -1.86
N ASN A 39 0.12 8.64 -2.74
CA ASN A 39 0.33 8.35 -4.16
C ASN A 39 1.06 7.01 -4.41
N ALA A 40 2.11 6.72 -3.63
CA ALA A 40 2.85 5.47 -3.76
C ALA A 40 1.96 4.23 -3.54
N ILE A 41 1.04 4.29 -2.57
CA ILE A 41 0.14 3.19 -2.23
C ILE A 41 -1.05 3.16 -3.21
N GLU A 42 -1.70 4.30 -3.41
CA GLU A 42 -2.89 4.44 -4.24
C GLU A 42 -2.65 4.11 -5.71
N LEU A 43 -1.47 4.46 -6.26
CA LEU A 43 -1.12 4.09 -7.64
C LEU A 43 -1.01 2.57 -7.81
N ARG A 44 -0.42 1.87 -6.84
CA ARG A 44 -0.23 0.41 -6.91
C ARG A 44 -1.57 -0.31 -6.78
N PHE A 45 -2.42 0.11 -5.84
CA PHE A 45 -3.78 -0.44 -5.72
C PHE A 45 -4.67 -0.09 -6.91
N ARG A 46 -4.49 1.06 -7.55
CA ARG A 46 -5.17 1.41 -8.80
C ARG A 46 -4.80 0.43 -9.92
N GLU A 47 -3.53 0.08 -10.05
CA GLU A 47 -3.07 -0.85 -11.07
C GLU A 47 -3.58 -2.27 -10.82
N VAL A 48 -3.60 -2.73 -9.56
CA VAL A 48 -4.24 -3.99 -9.19
C VAL A 48 -5.72 -3.96 -9.58
N LYS A 49 -6.47 -2.94 -9.18
CA LYS A 49 -7.89 -2.76 -9.55
C LYS A 49 -8.11 -2.74 -11.07
N ARG A 50 -7.21 -2.12 -11.83
CA ARG A 50 -7.28 -2.08 -13.29
C ARG A 50 -7.15 -3.47 -13.91
N ARG A 51 -6.23 -4.30 -13.42
CA ARG A 51 -5.99 -5.66 -13.93
C ARG A 51 -7.07 -6.64 -13.50
N THR A 52 -7.68 -6.45 -12.34
CA THR A 52 -8.76 -7.31 -11.84
C THR A 52 -10.15 -6.91 -12.30
N ARG A 53 -10.32 -5.69 -12.85
CA ARG A 53 -11.63 -5.15 -13.29
C ARG A 53 -12.44 -6.10 -14.18
N LEU A 54 -11.78 -6.84 -15.07
CA LEU A 54 -12.46 -7.74 -16.01
C LEU A 54 -12.78 -9.11 -15.42
N MET A 55 -12.20 -9.48 -14.28
CA MET A 55 -12.21 -10.86 -13.80
C MET A 55 -13.47 -11.22 -13.01
N GLY A 56 -14.19 -10.24 -12.45
CA GLY A 56 -15.46 -10.44 -11.74
C GLY A 56 -15.31 -11.19 -10.42
N VAL A 57 -14.99 -12.49 -10.48
CA VAL A 57 -14.71 -13.38 -9.36
C VAL A 57 -13.49 -14.24 -9.69
N PHE A 58 -12.61 -14.44 -8.72
CA PHE A 58 -11.48 -15.36 -8.85
C PHE A 58 -11.90 -16.76 -8.41
N SER A 59 -11.58 -17.77 -9.22
CA SER A 59 -11.86 -19.17 -8.88
C SER A 59 -11.02 -19.67 -7.71
N ASP A 60 -9.81 -19.11 -7.52
CA ASP A 60 -8.88 -19.48 -6.47
C ASP A 60 -8.06 -18.27 -5.99
N LYS A 61 -7.63 -18.30 -4.73
CA LYS A 61 -6.82 -17.25 -4.10
C LYS A 61 -5.46 -17.10 -4.80
N THR A 62 -4.85 -18.21 -5.24
CA THR A 62 -3.55 -18.17 -5.91
C THR A 62 -3.60 -17.38 -7.22
N SER A 63 -4.74 -17.37 -7.93
CA SER A 63 -4.90 -16.55 -9.13
C SER A 63 -4.80 -15.05 -8.84
N MET A 64 -5.39 -14.59 -7.72
CA MET A 64 -5.27 -13.20 -7.27
C MET A 64 -3.84 -12.87 -6.83
N GLU A 65 -3.22 -13.76 -6.06
CA GLU A 65 -1.85 -13.57 -5.56
C GLU A 65 -0.84 -13.41 -6.70
N ARG A 66 -1.01 -14.15 -7.81
CA ARG A 66 -0.16 -14.00 -9.01
C ARG A 66 -0.27 -12.62 -9.63
N ILE A 67 -1.48 -12.04 -9.71
CA ILE A 67 -1.67 -10.67 -10.23
C ILE A 67 -1.00 -9.66 -9.31
N LEU A 68 -1.19 -9.82 -7.99
CA LEU A 68 -0.59 -8.95 -6.99
C LEU A 68 0.94 -8.99 -7.08
N TYR A 69 1.52 -10.19 -7.11
CA TYR A 69 2.96 -10.39 -7.27
C TYR A 69 3.47 -9.76 -8.56
N ALA A 70 2.79 -9.97 -9.70
CA ALA A 70 3.20 -9.41 -10.97
C ALA A 70 3.20 -7.88 -10.98
N VAL A 71 2.23 -7.23 -10.31
CA VAL A 71 2.20 -5.76 -10.17
C VAL A 71 3.40 -5.28 -9.36
N PHE A 72 3.65 -5.86 -8.19
CA PHE A 72 4.76 -5.43 -7.35
C PHE A 72 6.13 -5.76 -7.95
N ALA A 73 6.28 -6.93 -8.59
CA ALA A 73 7.52 -7.30 -9.26
C ALA A 73 7.87 -6.36 -10.42
N TYR A 74 6.87 -6.01 -11.25
CA TYR A 74 7.05 -5.05 -12.34
C TYR A 74 7.48 -3.68 -11.82
N GLU A 75 6.84 -3.21 -10.75
CA GLU A 75 7.14 -1.92 -10.16
C GLU A 75 8.51 -1.90 -9.48
N ASN A 76 8.89 -2.96 -8.76
CA ASN A 76 10.21 -3.08 -8.14
C ASN A 76 11.33 -3.13 -9.19
N LEU A 77 11.07 -3.76 -10.35
CA LEU A 77 11.99 -3.74 -11.48
C LEU A 77 12.13 -2.32 -12.05
N LYS A 78 11.02 -1.61 -12.23
CA LYS A 78 11.00 -0.24 -12.75
C LYS A 78 11.76 0.74 -11.86
N GLU A 79 11.62 0.61 -10.54
CA GLU A 79 12.31 1.46 -9.56
C GLU A 79 13.76 1.00 -9.28
N ASN A 80 14.26 -0.04 -9.97
CA ASN A 80 15.56 -0.69 -9.73
C ASN A 80 15.79 -1.13 -8.26
N THR A 81 14.72 -1.32 -7.50
CA THR A 81 14.75 -1.80 -6.11
C THR A 81 14.72 -3.32 -6.02
N TRP A 82 14.70 -4.02 -7.16
CA TRP A 82 14.75 -5.47 -7.25
C TRP A 82 16.09 -6.01 -6.69
N THR A 83 16.07 -6.48 -5.44
CA THR A 83 17.20 -7.17 -4.83
C THR A 83 17.20 -8.67 -5.18
N PRO A 84 18.33 -9.26 -5.62
CA PRO A 84 18.47 -10.70 -5.91
C PRO A 84 18.29 -11.65 -4.71
N SER A 85 17.98 -11.14 -3.52
CA SER A 85 17.73 -11.94 -2.33
C SER A 85 16.41 -12.71 -2.40
N LEU A 86 15.40 -12.20 -3.13
CA LEU A 86 14.10 -12.88 -3.31
C LEU A 86 14.17 -14.05 -4.30
N THR A 87 15.06 -13.99 -5.29
CA THR A 87 15.24 -15.10 -6.25
C THR A 87 15.93 -16.32 -5.62
N LYS A 88 16.70 -16.13 -4.54
CA LYS A 88 17.30 -17.22 -3.75
C LYS A 88 16.28 -17.98 -2.90
N LEU A 89 15.14 -17.38 -2.59
CA LEU A 89 14.06 -18.02 -1.81
C LEU A 89 13.13 -18.85 -2.70
N THR A 90 13.04 -18.53 -3.99
CA THR A 90 12.16 -19.21 -4.95
C THR A 90 12.80 -20.40 -5.68
N GLN A 91 14.10 -20.65 -5.50
CA GLN A 91 14.83 -21.75 -6.16
C GLN A 91 14.88 -23.06 -5.37
N ASN A 92 14.16 -23.17 -4.24
CA ASN A 92 14.02 -24.44 -3.53
C ASN A 92 12.60 -24.99 -3.71
N SER A 93 12.40 -25.76 -4.78
CA SER A 93 11.33 -26.76 -4.93
C SER A 93 11.84 -27.86 -5.85
#